data_AF-A0A0C9UEA5-F1
#
_entry.id   AF-A0A0C9UEA5-F1
#
_cell.length_a   1.000
_cell.length_b   1.000
_cell.length_c   1.000
_cell.angle_alpha   90.00
_cell.angle_beta   90.00
_cell.angle_gamma   90.00
#
_symmetry.space_group_name_H-M   'P 1'
#
loop_
_entity.id
_entity.type
_entity.pdbx_description
1 polymer ?
#
loop_
_entity_poly.entity_id
_entity_poly.type
_entity_poly.pdbx_seq_one_letter_code
_entity_poly.pdbx_strand_id
1 'polypeptide(L)'
;MVRILISRLSSTSSGSFLVSESPLRSHIPIQVPILESSASLPASTFTINREIPNVAEYTKEQLAAIITGLASQLTDVQVLLLARDGQITRLQAQLIIQNMHLLKLNKTLQMKEKGKDPDAHLQLFPGGFGCVLTNDDFIALQEEVKARKVAKEAQKRQKKAKKENKQVLLAEQKHQWELICKHHEEATTAYKEECVRFKAHGVKRSGWPKAPKCQRKPTLD
;
A
#
# COMPACT_ATOMS: atom_id res chain seq x y z
N MET A 1 12.65 -13.33 -6.68
CA MET A 1 13.68 -13.21 -7.74
C MET A 1 13.71 -11.76 -8.20
N VAL A 2 14.83 -11.05 -8.06
CA VAL A 2 14.91 -9.58 -8.25
C VAL A 2 15.55 -9.28 -9.60
N ARG A 3 14.74 -9.05 -10.65
CA ARG A 3 15.20 -8.68 -12.01
C ARG A 3 15.08 -7.17 -12.34
N ILE A 4 14.60 -6.35 -11.41
CA ILE A 4 14.24 -4.94 -11.67
C ILE A 4 15.42 -3.97 -11.44
N LEU A 5 16.51 -4.42 -10.80
CA LEU A 5 17.69 -3.56 -10.51
C LEU A 5 18.52 -3.23 -11.76
N ILE A 6 18.46 -4.08 -12.79
CA ILE A 6 19.22 -3.89 -14.03
C ILE A 6 18.56 -2.83 -14.92
N SER A 7 17.22 -2.73 -14.96
CA SER A 7 16.52 -1.93 -15.97
C SER A 7 16.69 -0.41 -15.85
N ARG A 8 16.89 0.11 -14.63
CA ARG A 8 17.11 1.55 -14.36
C ARG A 8 18.57 1.97 -14.55
N LEU A 9 19.50 1.03 -14.39
CA LEU A 9 20.92 1.25 -14.64
C LEU A 9 21.29 0.97 -16.09
N SER A 10 20.56 0.07 -16.77
CA SER A 10 20.72 -0.18 -18.21
C SER A 10 20.09 0.90 -19.09
N SER A 11 19.28 1.81 -18.53
CA SER A 11 18.68 2.91 -19.28
C SER A 11 19.60 4.12 -19.46
N THR A 12 20.78 4.13 -18.83
CA THR A 12 21.80 5.17 -19.08
C THR A 12 22.61 4.80 -20.31
N SER A 13 22.65 5.68 -21.32
CA SER A 13 23.29 5.36 -22.63
C SER A 13 24.81 5.25 -22.59
N SER A 14 25.44 5.60 -21.46
CA SER A 14 26.88 5.50 -21.24
C SER A 14 27.12 5.22 -19.76
N GLY A 15 27.29 3.96 -19.40
CA GLY A 15 27.58 3.56 -18.02
C GLY A 15 27.89 2.08 -17.92
N SER A 16 29.09 1.76 -17.43
CA SER A 16 29.45 0.42 -16.96
C SER A 16 29.18 0.34 -15.46
N PHE A 17 28.56 -0.75 -15.01
CA PHE A 17 28.30 -0.99 -13.59
C PHE A 17 28.67 -2.42 -13.21
N LEU A 18 29.25 -2.58 -12.03
CA LEU A 18 29.57 -3.89 -11.48
C LEU A 18 28.27 -4.53 -10.96
N VAL A 19 27.90 -5.66 -11.55
CA VAL A 19 26.76 -6.47 -11.09
C VAL A 19 27.29 -7.51 -10.13
N SER A 20 26.86 -7.46 -8.87
CA SER A 20 27.09 -8.57 -7.95
C SER A 20 26.21 -9.75 -8.38
N GLU A 21 26.84 -10.90 -8.64
CA GLU A 21 26.11 -12.15 -8.92
C GLU A 21 25.42 -12.73 -7.68
N SER A 22 25.79 -12.24 -6.49
CA SER A 22 25.27 -12.70 -5.21
C SER A 22 23.92 -12.01 -4.90
N PRO A 23 22.85 -12.75 -4.61
CA PRO A 23 21.57 -12.13 -4.23
C PRO A 23 21.71 -11.37 -2.91
N LEU A 24 21.52 -10.04 -2.93
CA LEU A 24 21.42 -9.22 -1.72
C LEU A 24 20.13 -9.59 -0.95
N ARG A 25 20.28 -10.41 0.08
CA ARG A 25 19.21 -10.89 0.97
C ARG A 25 18.97 -9.89 2.12
N SER A 26 17.76 -9.87 2.67
CA SER A 26 17.33 -8.91 3.72
C SER A 26 18.08 -9.02 5.05
N HIS A 27 18.80 -10.12 5.29
CA HIS A 27 19.62 -10.31 6.50
C HIS A 27 21.06 -9.79 6.33
N ILE A 28 21.44 -9.32 5.14
CA ILE A 28 22.77 -8.74 4.92
C ILE A 28 22.71 -7.29 5.43
N PRO A 29 23.43 -6.96 6.51
CA PRO A 29 23.43 -5.60 7.04
C PRO A 29 24.02 -4.64 6.01
N ILE A 30 23.41 -3.46 5.88
CA ILE A 30 23.99 -2.37 5.10
C ILE A 30 25.28 -1.98 5.84
N GLN A 31 26.44 -2.22 5.23
CA GLN A 31 27.70 -1.80 5.81
C GLN A 31 27.69 -0.28 6.00
N VAL A 32 28.04 0.14 7.21
CA VAL A 32 28.22 1.57 7.55
C VAL A 32 29.21 2.16 6.55
N PRO A 33 28.96 3.36 6.02
CA PRO A 33 29.89 3.97 5.09
C PRO A 33 31.25 4.08 5.74
N ILE A 34 32.26 3.45 5.14
CA ILE A 34 33.65 3.66 5.51
C ILE A 34 33.99 5.08 5.04
N LEU A 35 33.85 6.05 5.94
CA LEU A 35 34.40 7.38 5.79
C LEU A 35 35.91 7.25 5.97
N GLU A 36 36.61 6.78 4.93
CA GLU A 36 38.06 6.84 4.92
C GLU A 36 38.45 8.31 5.05
N SER A 37 39.13 8.63 6.16
CA SER A 37 39.79 9.94 6.27
C SER A 37 40.72 10.07 5.08
N SER A 38 40.65 11.21 4.39
CA SER A 38 41.56 11.48 3.28
C SER A 38 42.98 11.15 3.69
N ALA A 39 43.72 10.43 2.83
CA ALA A 39 45.17 10.28 3.02
C ALA A 39 45.74 11.67 3.35
N SER A 40 46.60 11.76 4.36
CA SER A 40 47.24 13.03 4.74
C SER A 40 48.17 13.44 3.61
N LEU A 41 47.59 14.03 2.57
CA LEU A 41 48.34 14.69 1.54
C LEU A 41 49.15 15.79 2.23
N PRO A 42 50.43 15.97 1.88
CA PRO A 42 51.24 17.03 2.45
C PRO A 42 50.44 18.33 2.31
N ALA A 43 50.29 19.06 3.42
CA ALA A 43 49.61 20.34 3.42
C ALA A 43 50.28 21.20 2.35
N SER A 44 49.55 21.50 1.28
CA SER A 44 50.07 22.26 0.17
C SER A 44 50.59 23.59 0.72
N THR A 45 51.90 23.81 0.67
CA THR A 45 52.54 25.06 1.09
C THR A 45 52.34 26.18 0.06
N PHE A 46 51.33 26.02 -0.80
CA PHE A 46 51.02 26.89 -1.92
C PHE A 46 50.44 28.20 -1.42
N THR A 47 51.31 29.09 -0.96
CA THR A 47 50.97 30.50 -0.77
C THR A 47 50.93 31.13 -2.16
N ILE A 48 49.73 31.46 -2.64
CA ILE A 48 49.55 32.32 -3.81
C ILE A 48 50.00 33.72 -3.40
N ASN A 49 51.30 33.96 -3.41
CA ASN A 49 51.84 35.31 -3.33
C ASN A 49 51.52 35.98 -4.67
N ARG A 50 50.56 36.90 -4.63
CA ARG A 50 50.02 37.59 -5.81
C ARG A 50 51.00 38.61 -6.42
N GLU A 51 52.16 38.77 -5.80
CA GLU A 51 53.22 39.67 -6.24
C GLU A 51 53.92 39.06 -7.45
N ILE A 52 53.67 39.65 -8.61
CA ILE A 52 54.38 39.32 -9.84
C ILE A 52 55.82 39.81 -9.66
N PRO A 53 56.82 38.92 -9.65
CA PRO A 53 58.21 39.33 -9.49
C PRO A 53 58.62 40.26 -10.64
N ASN A 54 59.28 41.37 -10.33
CA ASN A 54 59.82 42.25 -11.35
C ASN A 54 60.97 41.53 -12.08
N VAL A 55 60.70 41.02 -13.28
CA VAL A 55 61.61 40.15 -14.04
C VAL A 55 62.97 40.81 -14.32
N ALA A 56 63.04 42.15 -14.31
CA ALA A 56 64.27 42.91 -14.52
C ALA A 56 65.29 42.78 -13.38
N GLU A 57 64.88 42.35 -12.18
CA GLU A 57 65.73 42.25 -10.99
C GLU A 57 66.38 40.87 -10.82
N TYR A 58 65.99 39.88 -11.63
CA TYR A 58 66.44 38.51 -11.50
C TYR A 58 67.49 38.13 -12.55
N THR A 59 68.49 37.40 -12.10
CA THR A 59 69.45 36.73 -12.98
C THR A 59 68.81 35.55 -13.70
N LYS A 60 69.39 35.13 -14.83
CA LYS A 60 68.90 34.00 -15.62
C LYS A 60 68.84 32.71 -14.80
N GLU A 61 69.82 32.49 -13.93
CA GLU A 61 69.88 31.32 -13.05
C GLU A 61 68.76 31.33 -12.00
N GLN A 62 68.46 32.50 -11.43
CA GLN A 62 67.36 32.67 -10.47
C GLN A 62 66.00 32.41 -11.12
N LEU A 63 65.78 32.91 -12.33
CA LEU A 63 64.56 32.65 -13.10
C LEU A 63 64.40 31.15 -13.40
N ALA A 64 65.48 30.45 -13.76
CA ALA A 64 65.44 29.00 -13.98
C ALA A 64 65.09 28.23 -12.69
N ALA A 65 65.62 28.65 -11.54
CA ALA A 65 65.28 28.07 -10.23
C ALA A 65 63.80 28.32 -9.85
N ILE A 66 63.28 29.52 -10.14
CA ILE A 66 61.87 29.86 -9.91
C ILE A 66 60.96 29.01 -10.80
N ILE A 67 61.28 28.87 -12.10
CA ILE A 67 60.50 28.08 -13.04
C ILE A 67 60.45 26.61 -12.62
N THR A 68 61.58 26.04 -12.20
CA THR A 68 61.63 24.64 -11.74
C THR A 68 60.85 24.43 -10.44
N GLY A 69 60.92 25.36 -9.49
CA GLY A 69 60.10 25.34 -8.27
C GLY A 69 58.60 25.48 -8.54
N LEU A 70 58.20 26.37 -9.46
CA LEU A 70 56.79 26.49 -9.88
C LEU A 70 56.31 25.23 -10.58
N ALA A 71 57.13 24.61 -11.43
CA ALA A 71 56.79 23.37 -12.12
C ALA A 71 56.58 22.21 -11.13
N SER A 72 57.43 22.07 -10.10
CA SER A 72 57.23 21.05 -9.07
C SER A 72 55.95 21.30 -8.27
N GLN A 73 55.70 22.54 -7.85
CA GLN A 73 54.49 22.90 -7.12
C GLN A 73 53.22 22.66 -7.94
N LEU A 74 53.23 22.95 -9.25
CA LEU A 74 52.10 22.68 -10.13
C LEU A 74 51.82 21.17 -10.26
N THR A 75 52.89 20.37 -10.32
CA THR A 75 52.79 18.91 -10.37
C THR A 75 52.17 18.36 -9.08
N ASP A 76 52.58 18.88 -7.92
CA ASP A 76 52.03 18.48 -6.62
C ASP A 76 50.54 18.82 -6.50
N VAL A 77 50.13 20.02 -6.94
CA VAL A 77 48.73 20.43 -6.96
C VAL A 77 47.90 19.57 -7.91
N GLN A 78 48.45 19.20 -9.06
CA GLN A 78 47.79 18.32 -10.02
C GLN A 78 47.53 16.93 -9.42
N VAL A 79 48.52 16.35 -8.73
CA VAL A 79 48.36 15.07 -8.02
C VAL A 79 47.30 15.18 -6.92
N LEU A 80 47.29 16.28 -6.17
CA LEU A 80 46.30 16.54 -5.14
C LEU A 80 44.88 16.62 -5.70
N LEU A 81 44.68 17.34 -6.81
CA LEU A 81 43.39 17.46 -7.48
C LEU A 81 42.88 16.09 -7.95
N LEU A 82 43.73 15.31 -8.63
CA LEU A 82 43.37 13.96 -9.10
C LEU A 82 42.98 13.05 -7.93
N ALA A 83 43.70 13.11 -6.81
CA ALA A 83 43.36 12.34 -5.61
C ALA A 83 42.00 12.76 -5.02
N ARG A 84 41.70 14.07 -5.03
CA ARG A 84 40.42 14.62 -4.53
C ARG A 84 39.25 14.25 -5.42
N ASP A 85 39.40 14.32 -6.73
CA ASP A 85 38.36 13.93 -7.69
C ASP A 85 38.02 12.43 -7.58
N GLY A 86 39.04 11.59 -7.38
CA GLY A 86 38.86 10.17 -7.09
C GLY A 86 38.09 9.93 -5.78
N GLN A 87 38.40 10.68 -4.72
CA GLN A 87 37.66 10.60 -3.45
C GLN A 87 36.20 11.03 -3.61
N ILE A 88 35.94 12.15 -4.29
CA ILE A 88 34.58 12.64 -4.53
C ILE A 88 33.77 11.59 -5.27
N THR A 89 34.34 11.01 -6.33
CA THR A 89 33.68 9.99 -7.14
C THR A 89 33.36 8.74 -6.32
N ARG A 90 34.28 8.28 -5.47
CA ARG A 90 34.07 7.13 -4.57
C ARG A 90 32.94 7.41 -3.56
N LEU A 91 32.94 8.59 -2.93
CA LEU A 91 31.91 8.97 -1.97
C LEU A 91 30.53 9.10 -2.64
N GLN A 92 30.46 9.68 -3.83
CA GLN A 92 29.23 9.76 -4.62
C GLN A 92 28.70 8.37 -4.98
N ALA A 93 29.56 7.45 -5.44
CA ALA A 93 29.17 6.07 -5.75
C ALA A 93 28.58 5.36 -4.52
N GLN A 94 29.21 5.53 -3.35
CA GLN A 94 28.72 4.96 -2.09
C GLN A 94 27.34 5.51 -1.70
N LEU A 95 27.15 6.82 -1.82
CA LEU A 95 25.88 7.49 -1.51
C LEU A 95 24.75 7.01 -2.44
N ILE A 96 25.03 6.82 -3.73
CA ILE A 96 24.07 6.28 -4.70
C ILE A 96 23.66 4.85 -4.31
N ILE A 97 24.62 3.98 -3.99
CA ILE A 97 24.34 2.59 -3.57
C ILE A 97 23.47 2.57 -2.31
N GLN A 98 23.78 3.41 -1.32
CA GLN A 98 22.99 3.51 -0.09
C GLN A 98 21.58 4.00 -0.35
N ASN A 99 21.42 5.04 -1.17
CA ASN A 99 20.11 5.57 -1.52
C ASN A 99 19.25 4.51 -2.24
N MET A 100 19.85 3.75 -3.16
CA MET A 100 19.16 2.62 -3.81
C MET A 100 18.71 1.55 -2.80
N HIS A 101 19.55 1.24 -1.82
CA HIS A 101 19.21 0.31 -0.75
C HIS A 101 18.04 0.80 0.11
N LEU A 102 18.06 2.08 0.51
CA LEU A 102 16.99 2.72 1.28
C LEU A 102 15.67 2.74 0.52
N LEU A 103 15.68 3.07 -0.78
CA LEU A 103 14.49 3.03 -1.63
C LEU A 103 13.87 1.63 -1.69
N LYS A 104 14.70 0.58 -1.76
CA LYS A 104 14.22 -0.81 -1.74
C LYS A 104 13.63 -1.18 -0.37
N LEU A 105 14.30 -0.81 0.72
CA LEU A 105 13.80 -1.06 2.07
C LEU A 105 12.44 -0.38 2.29
N ASN A 106 12.33 0.90 1.93
CA ASN A 106 11.07 1.65 2.00
C ASN A 106 9.95 0.98 1.19
N LYS A 107 10.23 0.51 -0.03
CA LYS A 107 9.24 -0.25 -0.81
C LYS A 107 8.82 -1.54 -0.11
N THR A 108 9.75 -2.29 0.48
CA THR A 108 9.41 -3.53 1.20
C THR A 108 8.63 -3.25 2.47
N LEU A 109 8.93 -2.19 3.20
CA LEU A 109 8.17 -1.74 4.36
C LEU A 109 6.75 -1.34 3.94
N GLN A 110 6.62 -0.52 2.90
CA GLN A 110 5.31 -0.15 2.36
C GLN A 110 4.47 -1.35 1.92
N MET A 111 5.07 -2.36 1.27
CA MET A 111 4.34 -3.57 0.89
C MET A 111 3.86 -4.38 2.10
N LYS A 112 4.65 -4.40 3.19
CA LYS A 112 4.27 -5.08 4.43
C LYS A 112 3.21 -4.31 5.22
N GLU A 113 3.28 -2.97 5.22
CA GLU A 113 2.27 -2.09 5.81
C GLU A 113 0.95 -2.09 5.02
N LYS A 114 1.01 -2.25 3.69
CA LYS A 114 -0.14 -2.41 2.79
C LYS A 114 -0.69 -3.84 2.75
N GLY A 115 -0.66 -4.56 3.87
CA GLY A 115 -1.18 -5.91 3.99
C GLY A 115 -2.63 -6.07 3.47
N LYS A 116 -3.05 -7.33 3.26
CA LYS A 116 -4.33 -7.70 2.62
C LYS A 116 -5.58 -7.13 3.28
N ASP A 117 -5.49 -6.69 4.54
CA ASP A 117 -6.60 -6.12 5.29
C ASP A 117 -6.40 -4.61 5.49
N PRO A 118 -7.19 -3.75 4.83
CA PRO A 118 -7.10 -2.29 5.00
C PRO A 118 -7.61 -1.81 6.37
N ASP A 119 -8.19 -2.70 7.19
CA ASP A 119 -8.87 -2.35 8.44
C ASP A 119 -8.12 -2.79 9.72
N ALA A 120 -7.12 -3.69 9.65
CA ALA A 120 -6.69 -4.43 10.85
C ALA A 120 -5.54 -3.77 11.65
N HIS A 121 -4.65 -3.03 11.00
CA HIS A 121 -3.62 -2.26 11.71
C HIS A 121 -3.52 -0.89 11.07
N LEU A 122 -3.65 0.16 11.89
CA LEU A 122 -3.45 1.54 11.50
C LEU A 122 -2.17 1.60 10.65
N GLN A 123 -2.29 1.86 9.35
CA GLN A 123 -1.13 2.24 8.55
C GLN A 123 -0.62 3.52 9.17
N LEU A 124 0.44 3.42 9.96
CA LEU A 124 1.05 4.59 10.60
C LEU A 124 1.56 5.56 9.51
N PHE A 125 1.90 5.05 8.32
CA PHE A 125 2.46 5.82 7.20
C PHE A 125 1.86 5.40 5.83
N PRO A 126 0.66 5.88 5.47
CA PRO A 126 0.13 5.66 4.13
C PRO A 126 1.04 6.37 3.11
N GLY A 127 1.88 5.61 2.41
CA GLY A 127 2.89 6.14 1.49
C GLY A 127 4.34 6.02 1.96
N GLY A 128 4.59 5.42 3.13
CA GLY A 128 5.92 4.97 3.60
C GLY A 128 6.98 6.04 3.81
N PHE A 129 6.58 7.31 3.87
CA PHE A 129 7.39 8.35 4.47
C PHE A 129 6.88 8.56 5.89
N GLY A 130 7.79 8.68 6.86
CA GLY A 130 7.45 9.02 8.23
C GLY A 130 6.78 10.40 8.25
N CYS A 131 5.46 10.44 8.12
CA CYS A 131 4.70 11.68 8.25
C CYS A 131 4.65 12.07 9.72
N VAL A 132 5.04 13.31 10.01
CA VAL A 132 4.73 13.94 11.29
C VAL A 132 3.21 13.90 11.44
N LEU A 133 2.72 13.31 12.54
CA LEU A 133 1.30 13.03 12.79
C LEU A 133 0.42 14.28 12.94
N THR A 134 0.96 15.46 12.64
CA THR A 134 0.29 16.76 12.65
C THR A 134 -0.07 17.25 11.25
N ASN A 135 0.31 16.55 10.17
CA ASN A 135 -0.10 16.95 8.82
C ASN A 135 -1.62 16.78 8.63
N ASP A 136 -2.26 17.80 8.04
CA ASP A 136 -3.70 17.82 7.74
C ASP A 136 -4.15 16.60 6.93
N ASP A 137 -3.28 16.08 6.06
CA ASP A 137 -3.54 14.86 5.28
C ASP A 137 -3.78 13.62 6.16
N PHE A 138 -3.07 13.50 7.29
CA PHE A 138 -3.25 12.39 8.22
C PHE A 138 -4.57 12.52 9.00
N ILE A 139 -4.93 13.75 9.37
CA ILE A 139 -6.20 14.06 10.02
C ILE A 139 -7.37 13.70 9.09
N ALA A 140 -7.31 14.14 7.82
CA ALA A 140 -8.30 13.83 6.80
C ALA A 140 -8.46 12.32 6.58
N LEU A 141 -7.35 11.58 6.52
CA LEU A 141 -7.39 10.13 6.38
C LEU A 141 -8.01 9.45 7.61
N GLN A 142 -7.71 9.93 8.82
CA GLN A 142 -8.30 9.40 10.05
C GLN A 142 -9.82 9.64 10.09
N GLU A 143 -10.27 10.80 9.66
CA GLU A 143 -11.70 11.14 9.53
C GLU A 143 -12.40 10.25 8.51
N GLU A 144 -11.78 9.99 7.35
CA GLU A 144 -12.33 9.08 6.34
C GLU A 144 -12.49 7.66 6.89
N VAL A 145 -11.49 7.16 7.63
CA VAL A 145 -11.57 5.84 8.27
C VAL A 145 -12.69 5.80 9.32
N LYS A 146 -12.86 6.84 10.13
CA LYS A 146 -13.97 6.94 11.09
C LYS A 146 -15.32 6.94 10.37
N ALA A 147 -15.47 7.72 9.30
CA ALA A 147 -16.69 7.78 8.49
C ALA A 147 -17.03 6.42 7.87
N ARG A 148 -16.04 5.71 7.33
CA ARG A 148 -16.21 4.35 6.79
C ARG A 148 -16.68 3.36 7.85
N LYS A 149 -16.16 3.43 9.09
CA LYS A 149 -16.61 2.58 10.20
C LYS A 149 -18.07 2.84 10.55
N VAL A 150 -18.46 4.11 10.70
CA VAL A 150 -19.85 4.50 10.98
C VAL A 150 -20.79 4.04 9.87
N ALA A 151 -20.41 4.19 8.60
CA ALA A 151 -21.20 3.72 7.46
C ALA A 151 -21.38 2.20 7.46
N LYS A 152 -20.32 1.43 7.74
CA LYS A 152 -20.39 -0.03 7.86
C LYS A 152 -21.32 -0.47 9.00
N GLU A 153 -21.27 0.21 10.15
CA GLU A 153 -22.17 -0.07 11.28
C GLU A 153 -23.62 0.26 10.95
N ALA A 154 -23.89 1.40 10.32
CA ALA A 154 -25.22 1.78 9.85
C ALA A 154 -25.78 0.75 8.86
N GLN A 155 -24.96 0.29 7.91
CA GLN A 155 -25.36 -0.75 6.96
C GLN A 155 -25.67 -2.08 7.65
N LYS A 156 -24.88 -2.49 8.66
CA LYS A 156 -25.15 -3.69 9.46
C LYS A 156 -26.48 -3.56 10.21
N ARG A 157 -26.75 -2.41 10.83
CA ARG A 157 -28.03 -2.13 11.51
C ARG A 157 -29.21 -2.20 10.54
N GLN A 158 -29.09 -1.57 9.37
CA GLN A 158 -30.14 -1.59 8.35
C GLN A 158 -30.41 -3.02 7.84
N LYS A 159 -29.36 -3.81 7.60
CA LYS A 159 -29.51 -5.23 7.21
C LYS A 159 -30.19 -6.06 8.29
N LYS A 160 -29.90 -5.79 9.58
CA LYS A 160 -30.56 -6.47 10.70
C LYS A 160 -32.05 -6.11 10.77
N ALA A 161 -32.39 -4.82 10.70
CA ALA A 161 -33.77 -4.35 10.69
C ALA A 161 -34.60 -4.94 9.52
N LYS A 162 -34.01 -5.01 8.31
CA LYS A 162 -34.66 -5.65 7.16
C LYS A 162 -34.95 -7.14 7.38
N LYS A 163 -34.05 -7.86 8.07
CA LYS A 163 -34.27 -9.27 8.42
C LYS A 163 -35.38 -9.43 9.45
N GLU A 164 -35.38 -8.60 10.49
CA GLU A 164 -36.40 -8.61 11.54
C GLU A 164 -37.79 -8.31 10.95
N ASN A 165 -37.93 -7.26 10.12
CA ASN A 165 -39.18 -6.94 9.45
C ASN A 165 -39.68 -8.10 8.55
N LYS A 166 -38.77 -8.74 7.80
CA LYS A 166 -39.12 -9.91 6.98
C LYS A 166 -39.60 -11.09 7.82
N GLN A 167 -39.02 -11.30 9.01
CA GLN A 167 -39.46 -12.36 9.92
C GLN A 167 -40.86 -12.09 10.47
N VAL A 168 -41.16 -10.85 10.86
CA VAL A 168 -42.49 -10.44 11.34
C VAL A 168 -43.54 -10.67 10.25
N LEU A 169 -43.29 -10.19 9.03
CA LEU A 169 -44.20 -10.40 7.89
C LEU A 169 -44.45 -11.89 7.58
N LEU A 170 -43.40 -12.72 7.64
CA LEU A 170 -43.55 -14.17 7.45
C LEU A 170 -44.32 -14.84 8.59
N ALA A 171 -44.19 -14.36 9.83
CA ALA A 171 -44.94 -14.88 10.97
C ALA A 171 -46.44 -14.53 10.86
N GLU A 172 -46.75 -13.29 10.50
CA GLU A 172 -48.13 -12.85 10.24
C GLU A 172 -48.76 -13.65 9.10
N GLN A 173 -48.02 -13.90 8.01
CA GLN A 173 -48.49 -14.72 6.89
C GLN A 173 -48.76 -16.17 7.30
N LYS A 174 -47.91 -16.76 8.15
CA LYS A 174 -48.12 -18.11 8.68
C LYS A 174 -49.37 -18.19 9.52
N HIS A 175 -49.58 -17.23 10.42
CA HIS A 175 -50.80 -17.13 11.22
C HIS A 175 -52.04 -16.93 10.32
N GLN A 176 -51.91 -16.05 9.32
CA GLN A 176 -52.75 -15.89 8.12
C GLN A 176 -53.27 -17.24 7.58
N TRP A 177 -52.31 -18.05 7.18
CA TRP A 177 -52.52 -19.33 6.54
C TRP A 177 -53.12 -20.39 7.48
N GLU A 178 -52.67 -20.44 8.73
CA GLU A 178 -53.20 -21.37 9.72
C GLU A 178 -54.70 -21.16 9.98
N LEU A 179 -55.15 -19.90 10.05
CA LEU A 179 -56.58 -19.58 10.16
C LEU A 179 -57.38 -20.04 8.93
N ILE A 180 -56.85 -19.82 7.72
CA ILE A 180 -57.48 -20.28 6.48
C ILE A 180 -57.58 -21.81 6.44
N CYS A 181 -56.52 -22.51 6.86
CA CYS A 181 -56.51 -23.96 6.95
C CYS A 181 -57.58 -24.48 7.92
N LYS A 182 -57.67 -23.92 9.13
CA LYS A 182 -58.69 -24.30 10.13
C LYS A 182 -60.11 -24.12 9.59
N HIS A 183 -60.41 -22.97 9.00
CA HIS A 183 -61.72 -22.71 8.41
C HIS A 183 -62.02 -23.68 7.25
N HIS A 184 -61.02 -24.07 6.45
CA HIS A 184 -61.22 -25.05 5.38
C HIS A 184 -61.44 -26.47 5.93
N GLU A 185 -60.76 -26.84 7.00
CA GLU A 185 -60.97 -28.12 7.70
C GLU A 185 -62.40 -28.21 8.23
N GLU A 186 -62.88 -27.18 8.94
CA GLU A 186 -64.25 -27.08 9.44
C GLU A 186 -65.29 -27.14 8.31
N ALA A 187 -65.05 -26.41 7.22
CA ALA A 187 -65.93 -26.48 6.05
C ALA A 187 -65.92 -27.88 5.39
N THR A 188 -64.78 -28.57 5.42
CA THR A 188 -64.65 -29.91 4.85
C THR A 188 -65.32 -30.97 5.73
N THR A 189 -65.26 -30.84 7.05
CA THR A 189 -65.97 -31.73 7.98
C THR A 189 -67.48 -31.55 7.83
N ALA A 190 -67.98 -30.30 7.84
CA ALA A 190 -69.39 -30.01 7.61
C ALA A 190 -69.88 -30.53 6.25
N TYR A 191 -69.09 -30.34 5.18
CA TYR A 191 -69.40 -30.88 3.86
C TYR A 191 -69.48 -32.41 3.84
N LYS A 192 -68.55 -33.10 4.51
CA LYS A 192 -68.56 -34.57 4.62
C LYS A 192 -69.81 -35.06 5.36
N GLU A 193 -70.18 -34.39 6.44
CA GLU A 193 -71.39 -34.70 7.21
C GLU A 193 -72.65 -34.52 6.35
N GLU A 194 -72.76 -33.42 5.60
CA GLU A 194 -73.84 -33.19 4.65
C GLU A 194 -73.88 -34.28 3.56
N CYS A 195 -72.74 -34.62 2.96
CA CYS A 195 -72.66 -35.70 1.98
C CYS A 195 -73.13 -37.05 2.54
N VAL A 196 -72.82 -37.36 3.80
CA VAL A 196 -73.30 -38.57 4.47
C VAL A 196 -74.82 -38.53 4.65
N ARG A 197 -75.39 -37.38 5.04
CA ARG A 197 -76.86 -37.20 5.11
C ARG A 197 -77.53 -37.36 3.75
N PHE A 198 -77.01 -36.71 2.70
CA PHE A 198 -77.54 -36.85 1.33
C PHE A 198 -77.45 -38.28 0.80
N LYS A 199 -76.38 -39.01 1.15
CA LYS A 199 -76.23 -40.44 0.84
C LYS A 199 -77.28 -41.29 1.56
N ALA A 200 -77.57 -41.01 2.83
CA ALA A 200 -78.59 -41.72 3.61
C ALA A 200 -80.01 -41.47 3.07
N HIS A 201 -80.29 -40.28 2.54
CA HIS A 201 -81.56 -39.92 1.91
C HIS A 201 -81.69 -40.36 0.44
N GLY A 202 -80.72 -41.10 -0.12
CA GLY A 202 -80.79 -41.64 -1.48
C GLY A 202 -80.69 -40.60 -2.60
N VAL A 203 -80.21 -39.39 -2.32
CA VAL A 203 -80.10 -38.30 -3.30
C VAL A 203 -78.97 -38.60 -4.30
N LYS A 204 -79.28 -38.50 -5.60
CA LYS A 204 -78.30 -38.68 -6.69
C LYS A 204 -77.11 -37.73 -6.51
N ARG A 205 -75.89 -38.21 -6.75
CA ARG A 205 -74.62 -37.47 -6.59
C ARG A 205 -74.57 -36.13 -7.34
N SER A 206 -75.32 -35.98 -8.42
CA SER A 206 -75.41 -34.73 -9.18
C SER A 206 -76.07 -33.57 -8.41
N GLY A 207 -76.86 -33.89 -7.37
CA GLY A 207 -77.52 -32.89 -6.51
C GLY A 207 -76.78 -32.62 -5.19
N TRP A 208 -75.58 -33.16 -5.00
CA TRP A 208 -74.80 -32.93 -3.78
C TRP A 208 -74.21 -31.51 -3.78
N PRO A 209 -73.99 -30.91 -2.59
CA PRO A 209 -73.27 -29.64 -2.49
C PRO A 209 -71.89 -29.76 -3.16
N LYS A 210 -71.32 -28.63 -3.59
CA LYS A 210 -69.97 -28.61 -4.17
C LYS A 210 -68.95 -28.66 -3.04
N ALA A 211 -67.88 -29.42 -3.24
CA ALA A 211 -66.79 -29.49 -2.27
C ALA A 211 -66.20 -28.09 -2.00
N PRO A 212 -65.92 -27.76 -0.73
CA PRO A 212 -65.31 -26.48 -0.38
C PRO A 212 -63.94 -26.34 -1.06
N LYS A 213 -63.64 -25.14 -1.57
CA LYS A 213 -62.34 -24.83 -2.17
C LYS A 213 -61.48 -24.12 -1.15
N CYS A 214 -60.27 -24.63 -0.90
CA CYS A 214 -59.30 -23.94 -0.06
C CYS A 214 -58.88 -22.62 -0.72
N GLN A 215 -58.91 -21.52 0.06
CA GLN A 215 -58.42 -20.23 -0.41
C GLN A 215 -56.90 -20.31 -0.62
N ARG A 216 -56.37 -19.49 -1.54
CA ARG A 216 -54.93 -19.46 -1.79
C ARG A 216 -54.20 -18.82 -0.62
N LYS A 217 -52.96 -19.25 -0.39
CA LYS A 217 -52.09 -18.63 0.62
C LYS A 217 -51.93 -17.14 0.31
N PRO A 218 -52.06 -16.24 1.30
CA PRO A 218 -51.84 -14.81 1.11
C PRO A 218 -50.40 -14.57 0.62
N THR A 219 -50.21 -13.77 -0.44
CA THR A 219 -48.89 -13.43 -0.98
C THR A 219 -48.43 -12.09 -0.38
N LEU A 220 -47.11 -11.93 -0.19
CA LEU A 220 -46.50 -10.65 0.18
C LEU A 220 -46.38 -9.80 -1.08
N ASP A 221 -46.98 -8.61 -1.10
CA ASP A 221 -46.57 -7.50 -1.99
C ASP A 221 -45.44 -6.70 -1.32
#